data_AF-A0A7C2HDA9-F1
#
_entry.id   AF-A0A7C2HDA9-F1
#
_cell.length_a   1.000
_cell.length_b   1.000
_cell.length_c   1.000
_cell.angle_alpha   90.00
_cell.angle_beta   90.00
_cell.angle_gamma   90.00
#
_symmetry.space_group_name_H-M   'P 1'
#
loop_
_entity.id
_entity.type
_entity.pdbx_description
1 polymer ?
#
loop_
_entity_poly.entity_id
_entity_poly.type
_entity_poly.pdbx_seq_one_letter_code
_entity_poly.pdbx_strand_id
1 'polypeptide(L)'
;MVNQQTLKTLICSRAARRRWWGFAFVLAVMAALGFSASTAQQPPEIDNALPCGRVGEVGDVAPGMALFRVDVNLNNFPDAICNDGSGAVFYVRRYSTEANRNKWHIHLQGGGSCQDGQSCAERWCSAGTNFGADKMSTTFRPLPAAIRGDGIFAQDTRNNFAGWNHVLIYYCSSDTWSGTARNVSLSVTGPGGTTIQYRIHFEGANIVDAVIKMLQRQPGGQAVTYQNAERETVMMPDLDNATHVLFSGTSAGSGGVRHHADRLGQVLRRDNVQCQSGGSCPLVYRAVIDAGYGPKFENMNYTNFVGCLNPPNLCSYTALMQDQWNSVLRGLYDGRPDQSCVDWHRANQPGTEWKCADLEHVMENHITTPYFVRADLQDELKRRNFVEAGFGTEGDYGQAAYNGLINLPNLNSFAEEGSVMSGGAPLVTPGTFGPQCTHHVGLTNNQAFFNVRVSSGGVLYSAHDVLWNWWTGQQPQQVIYPYTGPGPAPTCP
;
A
#
# COMPACT_ATOMS: atom_id res chain seq x y z
N MET A 1 -37.71 56.58 2.66
CA MET A 1 -38.94 56.95 3.39
C MET A 1 -39.02 56.09 4.63
N VAL A 2 -39.05 56.75 5.80
CA VAL A 2 -39.75 56.35 7.06
C VAL A 2 -39.32 55.03 7.72
N ASN A 3 -39.05 54.91 9.02
CA ASN A 3 -38.80 55.82 10.14
C ASN A 3 -38.41 54.94 11.36
N GLN A 4 -37.83 55.59 12.37
CA GLN A 4 -37.49 55.18 13.73
C GLN A 4 -38.66 54.45 14.47
N GLN A 5 -38.56 53.82 15.67
CA GLN A 5 -38.11 54.39 16.96
C GLN A 5 -38.45 53.41 18.14
N THR A 6 -37.61 53.41 19.20
CA THR A 6 -37.89 53.31 20.68
C THR A 6 -38.65 52.12 21.32
N LEU A 7 -38.17 51.41 22.37
CA LEU A 7 -37.86 51.71 23.80
C LEU A 7 -39.08 51.66 24.78
N LYS A 8 -39.03 50.77 25.82
CA LYS A 8 -39.38 50.95 27.28
C LYS A 8 -39.74 49.60 27.97
N THR A 9 -38.97 49.09 28.96
CA THR A 9 -38.94 49.25 30.45
C THR A 9 -40.13 48.73 31.29
N LEU A 10 -39.85 47.89 32.31
CA LEU A 10 -40.54 47.73 33.63
C LEU A 10 -39.78 46.64 34.45
N ILE A 11 -38.88 46.94 35.41
CA ILE A 11 -39.04 47.28 36.84
C ILE A 11 -39.92 46.31 37.65
N CYS A 12 -39.31 45.55 38.59
CA CYS A 12 -39.81 45.46 39.96
C CYS A 12 -38.73 45.08 40.99
N SER A 13 -38.91 45.62 42.19
CA SER A 13 -37.96 45.93 43.27
C SER A 13 -38.02 44.97 44.47
N ARG A 14 -36.95 44.97 45.31
CA ARG A 14 -36.91 45.04 46.82
C ARG A 14 -35.66 44.29 47.33
N ALA A 15 -34.58 44.94 47.79
CA ALA A 15 -34.33 45.64 49.06
C ALA A 15 -34.26 44.75 50.32
N ALA A 16 -33.07 44.55 50.92
CA ALA A 16 -32.72 44.96 52.30
C ALA A 16 -31.38 44.40 52.88
N ARG A 17 -30.50 45.34 53.27
CA ARG A 17 -29.70 45.48 54.53
C ARG A 17 -28.44 44.62 54.87
N ARG A 18 -27.30 45.37 54.98
CA ARG A 18 -26.25 45.50 56.06
C ARG A 18 -25.42 44.25 56.43
N ARG A 19 -24.10 44.24 56.70
CA ARG A 19 -23.10 45.18 57.31
C ARG A 19 -21.67 44.59 57.01
N TRP A 20 -20.70 45.36 56.51
CA TRP A 20 -19.51 45.97 57.18
C TRP A 20 -18.21 45.11 57.35
N TRP A 21 -17.08 45.77 57.02
CA TRP A 21 -15.64 45.43 57.11
C TRP A 21 -15.11 44.65 55.90
N GLY A 22 -14.17 45.10 55.07
CA GLY A 22 -13.21 46.20 55.13
C GLY A 22 -11.85 45.61 54.70
N PHE A 23 -11.32 45.99 53.53
CA PHE A 23 -9.89 46.09 53.22
C PHE A 23 -9.75 46.58 51.77
N ALA A 24 -9.03 47.68 51.58
CA ALA A 24 -8.66 48.23 50.29
C ALA A 24 -7.54 47.39 49.66
N PHE A 25 -7.52 47.22 48.33
CA PHE A 25 -6.39 47.63 47.46
C PHE A 25 -6.62 47.30 45.96
N VAL A 26 -6.17 48.25 45.12
CA VAL A 26 -5.87 48.22 43.68
C VAL A 26 -7.02 48.10 42.66
N LEU A 27 -7.34 49.24 42.03
CA LEU A 27 -7.89 49.31 40.68
C LEU A 27 -6.82 48.83 39.67
N ALA A 28 -7.11 47.74 38.95
CA ALA A 28 -6.47 47.44 37.67
C ALA A 28 -7.54 47.50 36.58
N VAL A 29 -7.48 48.55 35.77
CA VAL A 29 -8.24 48.67 34.53
C VAL A 29 -7.63 47.68 33.53
N MET A 30 -8.29 46.54 33.31
CA MET A 30 -7.97 45.69 32.16
C MET A 30 -8.69 46.26 30.93
N ALA A 31 -7.92 46.89 30.05
CA ALA A 31 -8.33 47.13 28.69
C ALA A 31 -8.56 45.78 28.01
N ALA A 32 -9.81 45.52 27.59
CA ALA A 32 -10.14 44.37 26.77
C ALA A 32 -9.54 44.58 25.36
N LEU A 33 -8.28 44.18 25.19
CA LEU A 33 -7.73 43.88 23.87
C LEU A 33 -8.43 42.62 23.38
N GLY A 34 -9.41 42.80 22.50
CA GLY A 34 -10.01 41.71 21.75
C GLY A 34 -8.93 41.04 20.91
N PHE A 35 -8.35 39.96 21.41
CA PHE A 35 -7.66 39.00 20.58
C PHE A 35 -8.71 38.28 19.76
N SER A 36 -8.98 38.80 18.55
CA SER A 36 -9.53 37.99 17.48
C SER A 36 -8.49 36.90 17.20
N ALA A 37 -8.67 35.73 17.82
CA ALA A 37 -7.96 34.54 17.40
C ALA A 37 -8.38 34.30 15.94
N SER A 38 -7.52 34.71 15.01
CA SER A 38 -7.55 34.23 13.63
C SER A 38 -7.41 32.71 13.72
N THR A 39 -8.52 31.98 13.70
CA THR A 39 -8.50 30.55 13.42
C THR A 39 -7.86 30.42 12.05
N ALA A 40 -6.58 30.02 12.00
CA ALA A 40 -5.92 29.73 10.73
C ALA A 40 -6.80 28.71 10.00
N GLN A 41 -7.41 29.13 8.91
CA GLN A 41 -8.32 28.28 8.15
C GLN A 41 -7.50 27.12 7.58
N GLN A 42 -7.93 25.88 7.85
CA GLN A 42 -7.20 24.72 7.34
C GLN A 42 -7.14 24.79 5.82
N PRO A 43 -6.01 24.36 5.20
CA PRO A 43 -5.92 24.29 3.75
C PRO A 43 -7.09 23.46 3.17
N PRO A 44 -7.62 23.86 2.00
CA PRO A 44 -8.62 23.05 1.31
C PRO A 44 -8.05 21.67 0.96
N GLU A 45 -8.93 20.66 0.87
CA GLU A 45 -8.54 19.34 0.35
C GLU A 45 -7.96 19.47 -1.06
N ILE A 46 -7.09 18.53 -1.44
CA ILE A 46 -6.35 18.55 -2.71
C ILE A 46 -7.26 18.74 -3.94
N ASP A 47 -8.46 18.15 -3.94
CA ASP A 47 -9.44 18.25 -5.01
C ASP A 47 -10.01 19.67 -5.18
N ASN A 48 -10.16 20.38 -4.07
CA ASN A 48 -10.65 21.76 -4.02
C ASN A 48 -9.51 22.77 -4.21
N ALA A 49 -8.30 22.42 -3.77
CA ALA A 49 -7.12 23.26 -3.88
C ALA A 49 -6.53 23.28 -5.31
N LEU A 50 -6.57 22.13 -5.99
CA LEU A 50 -5.89 21.91 -7.26
C LEU A 50 -6.91 21.57 -8.36
N PRO A 51 -7.34 22.56 -9.18
CA PRO A 51 -8.32 22.33 -10.25
C PRO A 51 -7.74 21.55 -11.45
N CYS A 52 -6.46 21.19 -11.42
CA CYS A 52 -5.79 20.46 -12.49
C CYS A 52 -5.94 18.93 -12.43
N GLY A 53 -6.72 18.40 -11.49
CA GLY A 53 -6.98 16.96 -11.33
C GLY A 53 -7.31 16.29 -12.66
N ARG A 54 -6.62 15.19 -12.99
CA ARG A 54 -6.77 14.45 -14.25
C ARG A 54 -6.67 12.96 -14.03
N VAL A 55 -7.22 12.22 -14.98
CA VAL A 55 -7.08 10.76 -15.07
C VAL A 55 -5.66 10.44 -15.52
N GLY A 56 -5.02 9.45 -14.87
CA GLY A 56 -3.71 8.95 -15.28
C GLY A 56 -3.73 8.17 -16.60
N GLU A 57 -2.57 8.00 -17.21
CA GLU A 57 -2.40 7.19 -18.42
C GLU A 57 -2.46 5.69 -18.15
N VAL A 58 -2.10 5.26 -16.93
CA VAL A 58 -2.08 3.84 -16.54
C VAL A 58 -2.87 3.57 -15.27
N GLY A 59 -3.54 2.42 -15.26
CA GLY A 59 -3.78 1.68 -14.02
C GLY A 59 -5.10 1.88 -13.29
N ASP A 60 -6.20 2.30 -13.92
CA ASP A 60 -7.50 2.13 -13.27
C ASP A 60 -8.03 0.68 -13.38
N VAL A 61 -9.05 0.36 -12.59
CA VAL A 61 -9.82 -0.88 -12.77
C VAL A 61 -10.73 -0.75 -14.01
N ALA A 62 -10.72 -1.75 -14.87
CA ALA A 62 -11.56 -1.75 -16.07
C ALA A 62 -12.96 -2.32 -15.76
N PRO A 63 -14.06 -1.70 -16.27
CA PRO A 63 -15.41 -2.25 -16.14
C PRO A 63 -15.51 -3.70 -16.65
N GLY A 64 -16.18 -4.54 -15.88
CA GLY A 64 -16.39 -5.96 -16.19
C GLY A 64 -17.38 -6.58 -15.22
N MET A 65 -17.38 -7.91 -15.14
CA MET A 65 -18.37 -8.68 -14.36
C MET A 65 -17.70 -9.74 -13.46
N ALA A 66 -16.41 -9.59 -13.17
CA ALA A 66 -15.63 -10.62 -12.48
C ALA A 66 -15.51 -10.37 -10.97
N LEU A 67 -15.34 -9.12 -10.54
CA LEU A 67 -15.35 -8.73 -9.13
C LEU A 67 -16.25 -7.50 -8.95
N PHE A 68 -16.92 -7.41 -7.80
CA PHE A 68 -17.99 -6.44 -7.56
C PHE A 68 -17.64 -5.50 -6.42
N ARG A 69 -18.00 -4.22 -6.60
CA ARG A 69 -17.66 -3.13 -5.69
C ARG A 69 -18.31 -3.29 -4.33
N VAL A 70 -17.54 -2.99 -3.28
CA VAL A 70 -17.99 -2.79 -1.91
C VAL A 70 -17.33 -1.51 -1.38
N ASP A 71 -18.14 -0.62 -0.86
CA ASP A 71 -17.67 0.60 -0.20
C ASP A 71 -17.31 0.29 1.26
N VAL A 72 -16.19 0.83 1.74
CA VAL A 72 -15.82 0.68 3.16
C VAL A 72 -16.81 1.45 4.03
N ASN A 73 -17.24 0.83 5.13
CA ASN A 73 -18.15 1.47 6.08
C ASN A 73 -17.40 2.49 6.96
N LEU A 74 -17.42 3.76 6.54
CA LEU A 74 -16.74 4.86 7.24
C LEU A 74 -17.30 5.16 8.64
N ASN A 75 -18.51 4.71 8.99
CA ASN A 75 -19.00 4.85 10.37
C ASN A 75 -18.20 3.98 11.35
N ASN A 76 -17.71 2.83 10.86
CA ASN A 76 -16.89 1.92 11.65
C ASN A 76 -15.39 2.17 11.44
N PHE A 77 -15.02 2.67 10.26
CA PHE A 77 -13.64 2.88 9.82
C PHE A 77 -13.44 4.29 9.25
N PRO A 78 -13.50 5.33 10.10
CA PRO A 78 -13.49 6.73 9.65
C PRO A 78 -12.19 7.17 8.97
N ASP A 79 -11.11 6.43 9.17
CA ASP A 79 -9.79 6.73 8.58
C ASP A 79 -9.50 5.88 7.34
N ALA A 80 -10.41 5.01 6.90
CA ALA A 80 -10.27 4.27 5.64
C ALA A 80 -10.69 5.12 4.44
N ILE A 81 -9.95 6.21 4.21
CA ILE A 81 -10.22 7.24 3.20
C ILE A 81 -9.06 7.39 2.22
N CYS A 82 -9.35 7.90 1.04
CA CYS A 82 -8.38 8.19 -0.01
C CYS A 82 -7.67 9.53 0.21
N ASN A 83 -6.72 9.86 -0.66
CA ASN A 83 -5.95 11.11 -0.57
C ASN A 83 -6.82 12.38 -0.55
N ASP A 84 -7.96 12.39 -1.25
CA ASP A 84 -8.92 13.50 -1.27
C ASP A 84 -10.01 13.44 -0.17
N GLY A 85 -9.95 12.41 0.70
CA GLY A 85 -10.93 12.20 1.77
C GLY A 85 -12.16 11.38 1.37
N SER A 86 -12.28 10.96 0.11
CA SER A 86 -13.33 10.04 -0.33
C SER A 86 -13.17 8.65 0.34
N GLY A 87 -14.27 7.93 0.55
CA GLY A 87 -14.23 6.62 1.22
C GLY A 87 -13.52 5.56 0.36
N ALA A 88 -12.70 4.72 1.00
CA ALA A 88 -12.02 3.63 0.29
C ALA A 88 -13.01 2.58 -0.23
N VAL A 89 -12.56 1.86 -1.27
CA VAL A 89 -13.35 0.85 -1.99
C VAL A 89 -12.52 -0.43 -2.15
N PHE A 90 -13.20 -1.58 -2.16
CA PHE A 90 -12.61 -2.85 -2.57
C PHE A 90 -13.59 -3.63 -3.44
N TYR A 91 -13.07 -4.61 -4.17
CA TYR A 91 -13.84 -5.45 -5.07
C TYR A 91 -13.76 -6.90 -4.62
N VAL A 92 -14.89 -7.61 -4.65
CA VAL A 92 -14.96 -8.99 -4.19
C VAL A 92 -15.58 -9.94 -5.21
N ARG A 93 -15.18 -11.21 -5.15
CA ARG A 93 -15.88 -12.34 -5.75
C ARG A 93 -15.90 -13.49 -4.76
N ARG A 94 -17.07 -14.09 -4.55
CA ARG A 94 -17.23 -15.27 -3.70
C ARG A 94 -16.66 -16.50 -4.42
N TYR A 95 -16.14 -17.43 -3.63
CA TYR A 95 -15.74 -18.77 -4.10
C TYR A 95 -16.75 -19.41 -5.07
N SER A 96 -16.27 -20.27 -5.98
CA SER A 96 -17.13 -20.93 -6.99
C SER A 96 -17.67 -22.29 -6.56
N THR A 97 -17.03 -22.98 -5.61
CA THR A 97 -17.46 -24.29 -5.09
C THR A 97 -17.28 -24.37 -3.58
N GLU A 98 -18.09 -25.17 -2.88
CA GLU A 98 -17.99 -25.29 -1.41
C GLU A 98 -16.60 -25.75 -0.93
N ALA A 99 -15.87 -26.54 -1.73
CA ALA A 99 -14.49 -26.94 -1.42
C ALA A 99 -13.51 -25.75 -1.35
N ASN A 100 -13.85 -24.61 -1.97
CA ASN A 100 -13.06 -23.38 -1.95
C ASN A 100 -13.63 -22.31 -1.01
N ARG A 101 -14.70 -22.61 -0.26
CA ARG A 101 -15.37 -21.65 0.64
C ARG A 101 -14.42 -20.91 1.57
N ASN A 102 -13.41 -21.61 2.08
CA ASN A 102 -12.46 -21.09 3.07
C ASN A 102 -11.08 -20.75 2.47
N LYS A 103 -10.97 -20.63 1.14
CA LYS A 103 -9.74 -20.22 0.46
C LYS A 103 -9.87 -18.80 -0.03
N TRP A 104 -8.85 -17.98 0.22
CA TRP A 104 -8.90 -16.54 0.00
C TRP A 104 -7.67 -16.04 -0.74
N HIS A 105 -7.89 -15.21 -1.73
CA HIS A 105 -6.89 -14.40 -2.36
C HIS A 105 -7.22 -12.92 -2.11
N ILE A 106 -6.35 -12.22 -1.40
CA ILE A 106 -6.50 -10.81 -1.04
C ILE A 106 -5.35 -10.05 -1.69
N HIS A 107 -5.66 -9.10 -2.56
CA HIS A 107 -4.69 -8.38 -3.38
C HIS A 107 -4.70 -6.88 -3.09
N LEU A 108 -3.51 -6.32 -2.93
CA LEU A 108 -3.28 -4.88 -2.90
C LEU A 108 -2.95 -4.37 -4.30
N GLN A 109 -3.81 -3.49 -4.83
CA GLN A 109 -3.56 -2.85 -6.11
C GLN A 109 -2.29 -1.98 -6.06
N GLY A 110 -1.56 -1.91 -7.18
CA GLY A 110 -0.47 -0.97 -7.37
C GLY A 110 -0.92 0.40 -7.89
N GLY A 111 0.03 1.31 -8.04
CA GLY A 111 -0.22 2.59 -8.69
C GLY A 111 0.75 3.72 -8.35
N GLY A 112 2.03 3.45 -8.10
CA GLY A 112 3.01 4.47 -7.69
C GLY A 112 2.75 5.06 -6.29
N SER A 113 3.34 6.21 -6.01
CA SER A 113 3.21 6.96 -4.76
C SER A 113 3.62 8.42 -4.99
N CYS A 114 3.56 9.27 -3.96
CA CYS A 114 4.12 10.61 -4.00
C CYS A 114 4.78 10.95 -2.66
N GLN A 115 5.93 11.61 -2.68
CA GLN A 115 6.84 11.67 -1.53
C GLN A 115 7.01 13.08 -0.93
N ASP A 116 6.36 14.08 -1.52
CA ASP A 116 6.36 15.47 -1.06
C ASP A 116 5.17 16.27 -1.64
N GLY A 117 5.07 17.54 -1.24
CA GLY A 117 3.99 18.43 -1.70
C GLY A 117 3.97 18.70 -3.21
N GLN A 118 5.12 18.60 -3.89
CA GLN A 118 5.20 18.84 -5.33
C GLN A 118 4.75 17.58 -6.09
N SER A 119 5.35 16.44 -5.80
CA SER A 119 5.06 15.15 -6.42
C SER A 119 3.61 14.70 -6.19
N CYS A 120 3.00 15.02 -5.04
CA CYS A 120 1.58 14.70 -4.80
C CYS A 120 0.64 15.58 -5.63
N ALA A 121 0.97 16.86 -5.83
CA ALA A 121 0.21 17.75 -6.71
C ALA A 121 0.39 17.36 -8.19
N GLU A 122 1.61 17.03 -8.61
CA GLU A 122 1.92 16.50 -9.94
C GLU A 122 1.16 15.21 -10.21
N ARG A 123 1.11 14.30 -9.24
CA ARG A 123 0.31 13.08 -9.31
C ARG A 123 -1.18 13.36 -9.44
N TRP A 124 -1.75 14.25 -8.64
CA TRP A 124 -3.16 14.64 -8.76
C TRP A 124 -3.47 15.16 -10.18
N CYS A 125 -2.55 15.96 -10.72
CA CYS A 125 -2.71 16.59 -12.03
C CYS A 125 -2.19 15.77 -13.21
N SER A 126 -1.73 14.53 -12.97
CA SER A 126 -1.12 13.63 -13.96
C SER A 126 0.01 14.30 -14.76
N ALA A 127 0.89 15.05 -14.07
CA ALA A 127 2.03 15.75 -14.65
C ALA A 127 3.33 15.01 -14.33
N GLY A 128 4.12 14.65 -15.35
CA GLY A 128 5.40 13.95 -15.13
C GLY A 128 5.27 12.53 -14.56
N THR A 129 4.06 11.97 -14.57
CA THR A 129 3.75 10.64 -14.05
C THR A 129 2.66 9.97 -14.88
N ASN A 130 2.59 8.65 -14.80
CA ASN A 130 1.57 7.85 -15.48
C ASN A 130 0.25 7.78 -14.68
N PHE A 131 0.22 8.32 -13.46
CA PHE A 131 -0.93 8.21 -12.53
C PHE A 131 -1.62 9.56 -12.35
N GLY A 132 -2.92 9.53 -12.03
CA GLY A 132 -3.74 10.72 -11.87
C GLY A 132 -4.58 10.72 -10.59
N ALA A 133 -5.47 11.68 -10.48
CA ALA A 133 -6.47 11.84 -9.42
C ALA A 133 -7.36 10.59 -9.24
N ASP A 134 -7.56 9.78 -10.28
CA ASP A 134 -8.26 8.50 -10.18
C ASP A 134 -7.54 7.48 -9.29
N LYS A 135 -6.23 7.63 -9.07
CA LYS A 135 -5.45 6.85 -8.09
C LYS A 135 -5.28 7.53 -6.73
N MET A 136 -6.07 8.57 -6.49
CA MET A 136 -6.05 9.39 -5.27
C MET A 136 -7.46 9.62 -4.72
N SER A 137 -8.50 9.12 -5.41
CA SER A 137 -9.91 9.37 -5.11
C SER A 137 -10.78 8.24 -5.63
N THR A 138 -11.88 7.94 -4.92
CA THR A 138 -12.95 7.05 -5.39
C THR A 138 -14.17 7.83 -5.93
N THR A 139 -14.14 9.17 -5.83
CA THR A 139 -15.22 10.06 -6.25
C THR A 139 -14.85 11.03 -7.37
N PHE A 140 -13.56 11.19 -7.70
CA PHE A 140 -13.09 12.03 -8.81
C PHE A 140 -13.72 11.60 -10.15
N ARG A 141 -13.90 10.28 -10.32
CA ARG A 141 -14.69 9.67 -11.38
C ARG A 141 -15.47 8.49 -10.81
N PRO A 142 -16.67 8.17 -11.33
CA PRO A 142 -17.40 6.98 -10.91
C PRO A 142 -16.56 5.72 -11.11
N LEU A 143 -16.18 5.08 -10.01
CA LEU A 143 -15.61 3.73 -10.07
C LEU A 143 -16.66 2.72 -10.53
N PRO A 144 -16.29 1.75 -11.39
CA PRO A 144 -17.22 0.73 -11.88
C PRO A 144 -17.90 -0.04 -10.74
N ALA A 145 -19.17 -0.40 -10.91
CA ALA A 145 -19.87 -1.29 -9.96
C ALA A 145 -19.29 -2.72 -9.96
N ALA A 146 -18.67 -3.11 -11.07
CA ALA A 146 -17.97 -4.37 -11.24
C ALA A 146 -16.82 -4.22 -12.25
N ILE A 147 -15.79 -5.03 -12.07
CA ILE A 147 -14.51 -4.94 -12.80
C ILE A 147 -14.17 -6.25 -13.50
N ARG A 148 -13.28 -6.18 -14.49
CA ARG A 148 -12.66 -7.35 -15.10
C ARG A 148 -11.77 -8.07 -14.09
N GLY A 149 -11.55 -9.36 -14.32
CA GLY A 149 -10.66 -10.19 -13.54
C GLY A 149 -9.65 -10.82 -14.48
N ASP A 150 -8.41 -10.37 -14.40
CA ASP A 150 -7.29 -10.82 -15.23
C ASP A 150 -6.19 -11.46 -14.36
N GLY A 151 -5.32 -12.24 -15.01
CA GLY A 151 -4.25 -13.00 -14.36
C GLY A 151 -4.82 -13.92 -13.29
N ILE A 152 -4.34 -13.75 -12.05
CA ILE A 152 -4.81 -14.54 -10.91
C ILE A 152 -6.32 -14.38 -10.61
N PHE A 153 -6.95 -13.29 -11.05
CA PHE A 153 -8.39 -13.08 -10.90
C PHE A 153 -9.22 -13.73 -12.02
N ALA A 154 -8.59 -14.15 -13.12
CA ALA A 154 -9.28 -14.69 -14.28
C ALA A 154 -10.01 -15.99 -13.93
N GLN A 155 -11.23 -16.12 -14.46
CA GLN A 155 -12.00 -17.37 -14.42
C GLN A 155 -11.56 -18.30 -15.57
N ASP A 156 -10.24 -18.50 -15.68
CA ASP A 156 -9.61 -19.36 -16.67
C ASP A 156 -9.47 -20.77 -16.09
N THR A 157 -9.72 -21.82 -16.89
CA THR A 157 -9.59 -23.21 -16.43
C THR A 157 -8.16 -23.59 -16.06
N ARG A 158 -7.15 -22.86 -16.56
CA ARG A 158 -5.75 -22.99 -16.18
C ARG A 158 -5.49 -22.46 -14.77
N ASN A 159 -6.29 -21.50 -14.30
CA ASN A 159 -6.04 -20.81 -13.05
C ASN A 159 -6.50 -21.62 -11.82
N ASN A 160 -5.54 -22.25 -11.13
CA ASN A 160 -5.80 -22.99 -9.88
C ASN A 160 -6.38 -22.14 -8.73
N PHE A 161 -6.30 -20.81 -8.82
CA PHE A 161 -6.84 -19.88 -7.83
C PHE A 161 -8.25 -19.38 -8.17
N ALA A 162 -8.75 -19.60 -9.40
CA ALA A 162 -9.98 -18.97 -9.91
C ALA A 162 -11.21 -19.17 -9.02
N GLY A 163 -11.30 -20.32 -8.36
CA GLY A 163 -12.44 -20.71 -7.54
C GLY A 163 -12.40 -20.23 -6.10
N TRP A 164 -11.36 -19.51 -5.67
CA TRP A 164 -11.22 -18.98 -4.32
C TRP A 164 -12.12 -17.75 -4.11
N ASN A 165 -12.25 -17.30 -2.88
CA ASN A 165 -12.73 -15.95 -2.63
C ASN A 165 -11.66 -14.97 -3.10
N HIS A 166 -12.04 -13.96 -3.86
CA HIS A 166 -11.13 -12.94 -4.36
C HIS A 166 -11.49 -11.59 -3.76
N VAL A 167 -10.46 -10.84 -3.37
CA VAL A 167 -10.55 -9.47 -2.89
C VAL A 167 -9.46 -8.66 -3.59
N LEU A 168 -9.84 -7.55 -4.22
CA LEU A 168 -8.91 -6.52 -4.70
C LEU A 168 -9.19 -5.24 -3.93
N ILE A 169 -8.22 -4.79 -3.14
CA ILE A 169 -8.32 -3.52 -2.42
C ILE A 169 -7.85 -2.41 -3.36
N TYR A 170 -8.73 -1.43 -3.62
CA TYR A 170 -8.44 -0.35 -4.57
C TYR A 170 -7.44 0.61 -3.96
N TYR A 171 -6.38 0.91 -4.70
CA TYR A 171 -5.32 1.80 -4.23
C TYR A 171 -5.69 3.25 -4.49
N CYS A 172 -5.81 4.04 -3.43
CA CYS A 172 -6.13 5.48 -3.50
C CYS A 172 -5.39 6.34 -2.46
N SER A 173 -4.34 5.79 -1.82
CA SER A 173 -3.66 6.40 -0.68
C SER A 173 -2.25 6.94 -0.99
N SER A 174 -1.66 6.61 -2.14
CA SER A 174 -0.36 7.14 -2.62
C SER A 174 0.84 6.96 -1.68
N ASP A 175 0.76 6.06 -0.71
CA ASP A 175 1.70 5.84 0.39
C ASP A 175 2.26 4.41 0.46
N THR A 176 2.17 3.69 -0.67
CA THR A 176 2.54 2.27 -0.78
C THR A 176 1.88 1.40 0.28
N TRP A 177 0.66 1.76 0.68
CA TRP A 177 -0.14 1.11 1.72
C TRP A 177 0.41 1.23 3.15
N SER A 178 1.39 2.09 3.40
CA SER A 178 2.00 2.21 4.73
C SER A 178 1.29 3.21 5.63
N GLY A 179 0.64 4.24 5.06
CA GLY A 179 0.25 5.45 5.78
C GLY A 179 -0.86 5.28 6.82
N THR A 180 -0.80 6.15 7.83
CA THR A 180 -1.87 6.37 8.82
C THR A 180 -2.09 7.87 9.11
N ALA A 181 -1.56 8.75 8.27
CA ALA A 181 -1.59 10.19 8.46
C ALA A 181 -2.81 10.84 7.81
N ARG A 182 -3.57 11.57 8.62
CA ARG A 182 -4.74 12.33 8.18
C ARG A 182 -4.45 13.83 8.15
N ASN A 183 -5.14 14.56 7.29
CA ASN A 183 -5.13 16.02 7.27
C ASN A 183 -3.73 16.65 7.08
N VAL A 184 -2.86 15.99 6.33
CA VAL A 184 -1.49 16.45 6.08
C VAL A 184 -1.54 17.70 5.24
N SER A 185 -0.95 18.79 5.74
CA SER A 185 -0.91 20.08 5.05
C SER A 185 0.39 20.19 4.24
N LEU A 186 0.26 20.29 2.92
CA LEU A 186 1.38 20.38 1.98
C LEU A 186 1.31 21.68 1.19
N SER A 187 2.39 21.97 0.47
CA SER A 187 2.48 23.13 -0.42
C SER A 187 3.09 22.72 -1.75
N VAL A 188 2.61 23.34 -2.84
CA VAL A 188 3.12 23.19 -4.20
C VAL A 188 3.44 24.56 -4.78
N THR A 189 4.44 24.62 -5.67
CA THR A 189 4.70 25.83 -6.46
C THR A 189 3.81 25.81 -7.70
N GLY A 190 2.79 26.65 -7.70
CA GLY A 190 1.86 26.86 -8.80
C GLY A 190 2.37 27.81 -9.88
N PRO A 191 1.56 28.08 -10.91
CA PRO A 191 1.89 28.99 -12.00
C PRO A 191 2.34 30.37 -11.50
N GLY A 192 3.39 30.92 -12.11
CA GLY A 192 3.96 32.21 -11.72
C GLY A 192 4.70 32.21 -10.39
N GLY A 193 5.04 31.04 -9.83
CA GLY A 193 5.78 30.92 -8.56
C GLY A 193 4.89 31.07 -7.32
N THR A 194 3.58 30.98 -7.47
CA THR A 194 2.63 31.11 -6.36
C THR A 194 2.65 29.87 -5.47
N THR A 195 2.70 30.02 -4.15
CA THR A 195 2.56 28.87 -3.23
C THR A 195 1.09 28.55 -3.04
N ILE A 196 0.68 27.32 -3.37
CA ILE A 196 -0.67 26.81 -3.11
C ILE A 196 -0.56 25.80 -1.97
N GLN A 197 -1.34 26.00 -0.91
CA GLN A 197 -1.46 25.04 0.18
C GLN A 197 -2.65 24.13 -0.05
N TYR A 198 -2.50 22.85 0.28
CA TYR A 198 -3.57 21.87 0.20
C TYR A 198 -3.45 20.84 1.31
N ARG A 199 -4.56 20.16 1.59
CA ARG A 199 -4.67 19.05 2.53
C ARG A 199 -4.81 17.73 1.79
N ILE A 200 -4.18 16.68 2.33
CA ILE A 200 -4.18 15.32 1.76
C ILE A 200 -4.14 14.28 2.90
N HIS A 201 -4.60 13.07 2.66
CA HIS A 201 -4.55 11.93 3.59
C HIS A 201 -3.70 10.79 3.06
N PHE A 202 -2.94 10.10 3.90
CA PHE A 202 -2.15 8.91 3.57
C PHE A 202 -2.56 7.80 4.53
N GLU A 203 -3.57 7.02 4.13
CA GLU A 203 -4.30 6.11 5.03
C GLU A 203 -4.24 4.64 4.58
N GLY A 204 -3.29 4.30 3.71
CA GLY A 204 -3.23 3.00 3.06
C GLY A 204 -3.23 1.83 4.05
N ALA A 205 -2.55 1.96 5.18
CA ALA A 205 -2.54 0.89 6.16
C ALA A 205 -3.89 0.79 6.90
N ASN A 206 -4.57 1.92 7.14
CA ASN A 206 -5.90 1.94 7.74
C ASN A 206 -6.97 1.38 6.78
N ILE A 207 -6.81 1.58 5.47
CA ILE A 207 -7.65 0.92 4.44
C ILE A 207 -7.47 -0.60 4.51
N VAL A 208 -6.24 -1.12 4.58
CA VAL A 208 -5.99 -2.56 4.70
C VAL A 208 -6.66 -3.12 5.95
N ASP A 209 -6.45 -2.48 7.11
CA ASP A 209 -7.06 -2.92 8.38
C ASP A 209 -8.59 -2.92 8.32
N ALA A 210 -9.20 -1.90 7.72
CA ALA A 210 -10.65 -1.80 7.58
C ALA A 210 -11.22 -2.92 6.72
N VAL A 211 -10.63 -3.19 5.55
CA VAL A 211 -11.10 -4.25 4.65
C VAL A 211 -10.94 -5.62 5.29
N ILE A 212 -9.79 -5.90 5.92
CA ILE A 212 -9.59 -7.17 6.63
C ILE A 212 -10.63 -7.34 7.73
N LYS A 213 -10.85 -6.33 8.58
CA LYS A 213 -11.88 -6.39 9.63
C LYS A 213 -13.29 -6.58 9.08
N MET A 214 -13.65 -5.89 7.98
CA MET A 214 -14.95 -6.10 7.33
C MET A 214 -15.13 -7.55 6.85
N LEU A 215 -14.08 -8.17 6.31
CA LEU A 215 -14.09 -9.58 5.89
C LEU A 215 -14.15 -10.55 7.08
N GLN A 216 -13.59 -10.17 8.23
CA GLN A 216 -13.75 -10.85 9.54
C GLN A 216 -15.08 -10.49 10.23
N ARG A 217 -15.97 -9.75 9.55
CA ARG A 217 -17.28 -9.29 10.07
C ARG A 217 -17.17 -8.40 11.31
N GLN A 218 -16.10 -7.62 11.40
CA GLN A 218 -15.85 -6.69 12.49
C GLN A 218 -15.95 -5.23 12.03
N PRO A 219 -16.40 -4.32 12.92
CA PRO A 219 -17.18 -4.61 14.11
C PRO A 219 -18.63 -5.01 13.75
N GLY A 220 -19.32 -5.69 14.66
CA GLY A 220 -20.78 -5.86 14.59
C GLY A 220 -21.31 -7.10 13.87
N GLY A 221 -20.46 -8.05 13.47
CA GLY A 221 -20.87 -9.34 12.91
C GLY A 221 -21.48 -9.27 11.50
N GLN A 222 -21.42 -8.11 10.83
CA GLN A 222 -22.02 -7.90 9.52
C GLN A 222 -21.15 -8.53 8.44
N ALA A 223 -21.75 -9.41 7.63
CA ALA A 223 -21.09 -9.98 6.48
C ALA A 223 -20.99 -8.96 5.33
N VAL A 224 -19.88 -9.00 4.60
CA VAL A 224 -19.75 -8.28 3.32
C VAL A 224 -20.73 -8.88 2.31
N THR A 225 -21.61 -8.06 1.75
CA THR A 225 -22.56 -8.43 0.70
C THR A 225 -22.40 -7.55 -0.53
N TYR A 226 -22.64 -8.12 -1.71
CA TYR A 226 -22.62 -7.39 -2.99
C TYR A 226 -23.69 -7.94 -3.95
N GLN A 227 -23.99 -7.18 -5.01
CA GLN A 227 -24.83 -7.66 -6.12
C GLN A 227 -23.92 -8.27 -7.20
N ASN A 228 -24.14 -9.53 -7.57
CA ASN A 228 -23.38 -10.18 -8.66
C ASN A 228 -23.90 -9.77 -10.06
N ALA A 229 -23.42 -10.45 -11.09
CA ALA A 229 -23.78 -10.19 -12.48
C ALA A 229 -25.28 -10.40 -12.74
N GLU A 230 -25.86 -11.35 -12.03
CA GLU A 230 -27.26 -11.75 -12.08
C GLU A 230 -28.16 -10.89 -11.18
N ARG A 231 -27.60 -9.87 -10.51
CA ARG A 231 -28.27 -9.00 -9.52
C ARG A 231 -28.81 -9.77 -8.31
N GLU A 232 -28.12 -10.84 -7.94
CA GLU A 232 -28.36 -11.57 -6.72
C GLU A 232 -27.49 -11.00 -5.60
N THR A 233 -28.07 -10.94 -4.39
CA THR A 233 -27.32 -10.54 -3.21
C THR A 233 -26.45 -11.70 -2.74
N VAL A 234 -25.15 -11.58 -2.95
CA VAL A 234 -24.16 -12.58 -2.55
C VAL A 234 -23.47 -12.15 -1.26
N MET A 235 -23.38 -13.08 -0.31
CA MET A 235 -22.66 -12.91 0.95
C MET A 235 -21.28 -13.55 0.87
N MET A 236 -20.24 -12.82 1.23
CA MET A 236 -18.89 -13.35 1.40
C MET A 236 -18.80 -14.25 2.66
N PRO A 237 -18.03 -15.35 2.62
CA PRO A 237 -17.75 -16.11 3.84
C PRO A 237 -16.97 -15.25 4.85
N ASP A 238 -16.92 -15.72 6.08
CA ASP A 238 -16.14 -15.09 7.14
C ASP A 238 -14.65 -15.44 6.97
N LEU A 239 -13.78 -14.44 6.96
CA LEU A 239 -12.34 -14.63 6.83
C LEU A 239 -11.73 -15.40 8.01
N ASP A 240 -12.33 -15.34 9.20
CA ASP A 240 -11.84 -16.07 10.38
C ASP A 240 -12.01 -17.59 10.24
N ASN A 241 -12.79 -18.07 9.24
CA ASN A 241 -12.90 -19.48 8.88
C ASN A 241 -11.88 -19.93 7.82
N ALA A 242 -10.98 -19.05 7.38
CA ALA A 242 -10.06 -19.37 6.30
C ALA A 242 -9.19 -20.59 6.64
N THR A 243 -8.98 -21.46 5.65
CA THR A 243 -7.96 -22.52 5.69
C THR A 243 -6.72 -22.12 4.91
N HIS A 244 -6.91 -21.28 3.89
CA HIS A 244 -5.86 -20.81 3.01
C HIS A 244 -6.06 -19.32 2.71
N VAL A 245 -4.99 -18.54 2.86
CA VAL A 245 -4.97 -17.13 2.49
C VAL A 245 -3.69 -16.86 1.70
N LEU A 246 -3.86 -16.42 0.46
CA LEU A 246 -2.81 -15.85 -0.37
C LEU A 246 -2.95 -14.33 -0.33
N PHE A 247 -2.03 -13.65 0.33
CA PHE A 247 -1.97 -12.20 0.35
C PHE A 247 -1.00 -11.72 -0.72
N SER A 248 -1.43 -10.86 -1.64
CA SER A 248 -0.61 -10.47 -2.77
C SER A 248 -0.66 -8.98 -3.04
N GLY A 249 0.28 -8.51 -3.83
CA GLY A 249 0.30 -7.13 -4.26
C GLY A 249 1.26 -6.93 -5.41
N THR A 250 0.91 -5.99 -6.28
CA THR A 250 1.70 -5.65 -7.46
C THR A 250 2.22 -4.22 -7.35
N SER A 251 3.48 -3.97 -7.75
CA SER A 251 4.04 -2.61 -7.82
C SER A 251 3.97 -1.92 -6.44
N ALA A 252 3.35 -0.75 -6.29
CA ALA A 252 3.11 -0.14 -4.96
C ALA A 252 2.36 -1.07 -3.98
N GLY A 253 1.47 -1.94 -4.48
CA GLY A 253 0.79 -2.97 -3.69
C GLY A 253 1.75 -4.03 -3.14
N SER A 254 2.85 -4.30 -3.84
CA SER A 254 3.91 -5.16 -3.31
C SER A 254 4.65 -4.50 -2.13
N GLY A 255 4.72 -3.17 -2.08
CA GLY A 255 5.19 -2.43 -0.91
C GLY A 255 4.26 -2.66 0.28
N GLY A 256 2.96 -2.60 0.05
CA GLY A 256 1.96 -2.96 1.05
C GLY A 256 2.07 -4.39 1.56
N VAL A 257 2.35 -5.36 0.67
CA VAL A 257 2.64 -6.73 1.11
C VAL A 257 3.84 -6.77 2.03
N ARG A 258 4.93 -6.07 1.68
CA ARG A 258 6.16 -6.04 2.49
C ARG A 258 5.97 -5.33 3.84
N HIS A 259 5.09 -4.34 3.93
CA HIS A 259 4.74 -3.68 5.20
C HIS A 259 3.77 -4.47 6.08
N HIS A 260 3.02 -5.43 5.51
CA HIS A 260 1.89 -6.04 6.22
C HIS A 260 1.94 -7.55 6.32
N ALA A 261 2.74 -8.26 5.52
CA ALA A 261 2.68 -9.71 5.41
C ALA A 261 2.73 -10.38 6.79
N ASP A 262 3.72 -10.02 7.61
CA ASP A 262 3.96 -10.64 8.91
C ASP A 262 2.88 -10.28 9.92
N ARG A 263 2.57 -8.98 10.06
CA ARG A 263 1.50 -8.51 10.95
C ARG A 263 0.14 -9.11 10.58
N LEU A 264 -0.20 -9.13 9.30
CA LEU A 264 -1.46 -9.71 8.83
C LEU A 264 -1.49 -11.22 9.07
N GLY A 265 -0.37 -11.91 8.83
CA GLY A 265 -0.23 -13.33 9.16
C GLY A 265 -0.43 -13.62 10.65
N GLN A 266 0.03 -12.74 11.54
CA GLN A 266 -0.21 -12.84 12.98
C GLN A 266 -1.68 -12.57 13.33
N VAL A 267 -2.27 -11.50 12.79
CA VAL A 267 -3.69 -11.15 13.00
C VAL A 267 -4.60 -12.29 12.56
N LEU A 268 -4.40 -12.83 11.35
CA LEU A 268 -5.22 -13.91 10.83
C LEU A 268 -5.09 -15.17 11.69
N ARG A 269 -3.88 -15.54 12.14
CA ARG A 269 -3.71 -16.69 13.05
C ARG A 269 -4.35 -16.45 14.42
N ARG A 270 -4.24 -15.22 14.94
CA ARG A 270 -4.83 -14.83 16.23
C ARG A 270 -6.35 -14.88 16.20
N ASP A 271 -6.99 -14.54 15.08
CA ASP A 271 -8.45 -14.45 15.00
C ASP A 271 -9.09 -15.71 14.40
N ASN A 272 -8.32 -16.52 13.67
CA ASN A 272 -8.83 -17.70 13.02
C ASN A 272 -9.41 -18.72 14.01
N VAL A 273 -10.63 -19.19 13.72
CA VAL A 273 -11.37 -20.08 14.60
C VAL A 273 -10.70 -21.45 14.80
N GLN A 274 -9.93 -21.92 13.81
CA GLN A 274 -9.21 -23.20 13.86
C GLN A 274 -7.88 -23.08 14.62
N CYS A 275 -7.42 -21.86 14.90
CA CYS A 275 -6.17 -21.61 15.63
C CYS A 275 -6.40 -21.42 17.13
N GLN A 276 -7.65 -21.23 17.56
CA GLN A 276 -8.01 -21.07 18.97
C GLN A 276 -8.04 -22.38 19.78
N SER A 277 -8.08 -23.54 19.11
CA SER A 277 -8.34 -24.84 19.77
C SER A 277 -7.13 -25.51 20.43
N GLY A 278 -6.09 -24.76 20.82
CA GLY A 278 -4.98 -25.25 21.65
C GLY A 278 -4.14 -26.36 21.02
N GLY A 279 -3.15 -26.01 20.19
CA GLY A 279 -2.02 -26.90 19.88
C GLY A 279 -1.49 -26.84 18.45
N SER A 280 -2.31 -26.45 17.48
CA SER A 280 -1.84 -26.19 16.11
C SER A 280 -2.77 -25.21 15.39
N CYS A 281 -2.20 -24.36 14.55
CA CYS A 281 -2.94 -23.43 13.71
C CYS A 281 -2.83 -23.89 12.26
N PRO A 282 -3.86 -24.54 11.68
CA PRO A 282 -3.79 -25.15 10.36
C PRO A 282 -3.89 -24.14 9.21
N LEU A 283 -4.06 -22.85 9.52
CA LEU A 283 -4.14 -21.78 8.52
C LEU A 283 -2.85 -21.73 7.68
N VAL A 284 -2.98 -21.99 6.38
CA VAL A 284 -1.92 -21.77 5.40
C VAL A 284 -1.98 -20.33 4.91
N TYR A 285 -1.09 -19.49 5.42
CA TYR A 285 -0.97 -18.09 5.02
C TYR A 285 0.37 -17.87 4.31
N ARG A 286 0.32 -17.30 3.09
CA ARG A 286 1.52 -16.97 2.30
C ARG A 286 1.34 -15.68 1.52
N ALA A 287 2.46 -15.05 1.17
CA ALA A 287 2.49 -13.79 0.46
C ALA A 287 2.96 -13.91 -1.01
N VAL A 288 2.55 -12.97 -1.88
CA VAL A 288 3.09 -12.80 -3.24
C VAL A 288 3.47 -11.35 -3.48
N ILE A 289 4.72 -11.15 -3.89
CA ILE A 289 5.31 -9.86 -4.22
C ILE A 289 5.53 -9.84 -5.73
N ASP A 290 4.68 -9.12 -6.46
CA ASP A 290 4.79 -8.95 -7.92
C ASP A 290 5.26 -7.54 -8.27
N ALA A 291 6.18 -7.42 -9.24
CA ALA A 291 6.67 -6.13 -9.73
C ALA A 291 7.29 -5.22 -8.64
N GLY A 292 7.71 -5.84 -7.54
CA GLY A 292 8.13 -5.15 -6.32
C GLY A 292 9.63 -5.17 -6.07
N TYR A 293 10.31 -6.18 -6.60
CA TYR A 293 11.70 -6.48 -6.32
C TYR A 293 12.61 -6.00 -7.45
N GLY A 294 13.81 -5.57 -7.09
CA GLY A 294 14.80 -5.04 -8.02
C GLY A 294 16.19 -4.98 -7.39
N PRO A 295 17.11 -4.22 -7.96
CA PRO A 295 18.47 -4.07 -7.45
C PRO A 295 18.52 -3.47 -6.04
N LYS A 296 19.36 -4.03 -5.15
CA LYS A 296 19.49 -3.55 -3.75
C LYS A 296 20.14 -2.17 -3.67
N PHE A 297 19.55 -1.26 -2.90
CA PHE A 297 20.10 0.09 -2.69
C PHE A 297 21.43 0.10 -1.91
N GLU A 298 21.63 -0.86 -1.00
CA GLU A 298 22.85 -0.98 -0.17
C GLU A 298 24.14 -1.05 -0.99
N ASN A 299 24.08 -1.65 -2.18
CA ASN A 299 25.26 -1.93 -3.01
C ASN A 299 25.40 -0.99 -4.21
N MET A 300 24.61 0.08 -4.27
CA MET A 300 24.59 1.00 -5.40
C MET A 300 25.76 1.98 -5.41
N ASN A 301 26.15 2.41 -6.62
CA ASN A 301 27.05 3.54 -6.80
C ASN A 301 26.25 4.85 -6.82
N TYR A 302 26.43 5.69 -5.80
CA TYR A 302 25.73 6.96 -5.65
C TYR A 302 26.42 8.14 -6.35
N THR A 303 27.57 7.94 -7.00
CA THR A 303 28.37 9.04 -7.60
C THR A 303 27.57 9.84 -8.62
N ASN A 304 26.79 9.17 -9.47
CA ASN A 304 25.97 9.80 -10.50
C ASN A 304 24.48 9.82 -10.14
N PHE A 305 24.13 9.41 -8.92
CA PHE A 305 22.75 9.39 -8.46
C PHE A 305 22.21 10.82 -8.41
N VAL A 306 21.05 11.07 -9.03
CA VAL A 306 20.46 12.40 -9.12
C VAL A 306 20.25 13.04 -7.74
N GLY A 307 19.88 12.25 -6.73
CA GLY A 307 19.74 12.74 -5.36
C GLY A 307 21.07 13.08 -4.66
N CYS A 308 22.20 12.58 -5.16
CA CYS A 308 23.54 13.02 -4.72
C CYS A 308 23.95 14.33 -5.40
N LEU A 309 23.58 14.52 -6.67
CA LEU A 309 23.93 15.69 -7.46
C LEU A 309 23.08 16.93 -7.17
N ASN A 310 21.97 16.77 -6.44
CA ASN A 310 21.02 17.83 -6.12
C ASN A 310 20.74 17.86 -4.60
N PRO A 311 20.39 19.02 -4.03
CA PRO A 311 19.96 19.10 -2.64
C PRO A 311 18.84 18.08 -2.34
N PRO A 312 18.91 17.34 -1.22
CA PRO A 312 19.81 17.53 -0.07
C PRO A 312 21.18 16.81 -0.16
N ASN A 313 21.59 16.32 -1.33
CA ASN A 313 22.88 15.63 -1.59
C ASN A 313 23.01 14.26 -0.89
N LEU A 314 22.03 13.39 -1.12
CA LEU A 314 21.95 12.02 -0.60
C LEU A 314 22.94 11.10 -1.34
N CYS A 315 24.21 11.16 -0.97
CA CYS A 315 25.32 10.49 -1.66
C CYS A 315 25.70 9.10 -1.12
N SER A 316 24.84 8.48 -0.31
CA SER A 316 25.07 7.13 0.21
C SER A 316 23.76 6.44 0.53
N TYR A 317 23.79 5.11 0.64
CA TYR A 317 22.67 4.32 1.10
C TYR A 317 22.10 4.82 2.42
N THR A 318 22.96 5.03 3.42
CA THR A 318 22.56 5.53 4.74
C THR A 318 21.85 6.88 4.64
N ALA A 319 22.43 7.84 3.90
CA ALA A 319 21.80 9.16 3.75
C ALA A 319 20.44 9.05 3.06
N LEU A 320 20.34 8.29 1.96
CA LEU A 320 19.11 8.12 1.21
C LEU A 320 18.01 7.46 2.07
N MET A 321 18.32 6.36 2.76
CA MET A 321 17.32 5.64 3.55
C MET A 321 16.96 6.33 4.86
N GLN A 322 17.88 7.09 5.46
CA GLN A 322 17.52 7.96 6.59
C GLN A 322 16.58 9.08 6.17
N ASP A 323 16.78 9.70 5.00
CA ASP A 323 15.84 10.68 4.46
C ASP A 323 14.50 10.04 4.11
N GLN A 324 14.51 8.90 3.42
CA GLN A 324 13.28 8.15 3.10
C GLN A 324 12.51 7.76 4.38
N TRP A 325 13.22 7.35 5.43
CA TRP A 325 12.62 7.04 6.73
C TRP A 325 12.03 8.29 7.40
N ASN A 326 12.81 9.35 7.54
CA ASN A 326 12.43 10.53 8.33
C ASN A 326 11.42 11.42 7.58
N SER A 327 11.68 11.73 6.32
CA SER A 327 10.96 12.72 5.53
C SER A 327 9.68 12.12 4.91
N VAL A 328 9.73 10.87 4.47
CA VAL A 328 8.63 10.25 3.72
C VAL A 328 7.86 9.25 4.59
N LEU A 329 8.49 8.14 4.97
CA LEU A 329 7.79 7.06 5.64
C LEU A 329 7.24 7.51 7.00
N ARG A 330 8.07 8.08 7.89
CA ARG A 330 7.63 8.54 9.21
C ARG A 330 7.10 9.97 9.19
N GLY A 331 7.67 10.84 8.35
CA GLY A 331 7.33 12.26 8.30
C GLY A 331 6.05 12.57 7.55
N LEU A 332 5.95 12.12 6.30
CA LEU A 332 4.82 12.42 5.42
C LEU A 332 3.63 11.48 5.64
N TYR A 333 3.89 10.18 5.70
CA TYR A 333 2.82 9.17 5.74
C TYR A 333 2.39 8.77 7.16
N ASP A 334 3.18 9.10 8.19
CA ASP A 334 3.17 8.40 9.49
C ASP A 334 3.01 6.88 9.30
N GLY A 335 3.83 6.36 8.40
CA GLY A 335 3.68 5.03 7.84
C GLY A 335 4.06 3.94 8.83
N ARG A 336 3.34 2.83 8.77
CA ARG A 336 3.62 1.59 9.50
C ARG A 336 4.59 0.74 8.68
N PRO A 337 5.90 0.72 9.00
CA PRO A 337 6.84 -0.23 8.40
C PRO A 337 6.51 -1.66 8.81
N ASP A 338 7.24 -2.60 8.23
CA ASP A 338 7.25 -3.97 8.75
C ASP A 338 7.74 -3.99 10.22
N GLN A 339 6.94 -4.59 11.10
CA GLN A 339 7.17 -4.54 12.53
C GLN A 339 8.34 -5.44 12.94
N SER A 340 8.50 -6.62 12.31
CA SER A 340 9.64 -7.52 12.50
C SER A 340 10.94 -6.80 12.20
N CYS A 341 11.02 -6.06 11.09
CA CYS A 341 12.19 -5.25 10.78
C CYS A 341 12.55 -4.27 11.89
N VAL A 342 11.58 -3.49 12.36
CA VAL A 342 11.84 -2.48 13.40
C VAL A 342 12.23 -3.13 14.72
N ASP A 343 11.57 -4.21 15.11
CA ASP A 343 11.84 -4.91 16.36
C ASP A 343 13.21 -5.59 16.33
N TRP A 344 13.58 -6.19 15.20
CA TRP A 344 14.90 -6.80 15.01
C TRP A 344 16.01 -5.76 15.11
N HIS A 345 15.90 -4.63 14.42
CA HIS A 345 16.91 -3.57 14.49
C HIS A 345 17.02 -2.99 15.91
N ARG A 346 15.90 -2.73 16.60
CA ARG A 346 15.93 -2.28 17.99
C ARG A 346 16.62 -3.25 18.94
N ALA A 347 16.47 -4.55 18.70
CA ALA A 347 17.05 -5.58 19.57
C ALA A 347 18.52 -5.86 19.24
N ASN A 348 18.91 -5.83 17.97
CA ASN A 348 20.20 -6.35 17.50
C ASN A 348 21.15 -5.26 16.98
N GLN A 349 20.62 -4.19 16.38
CA GLN A 349 21.39 -3.06 15.82
C GLN A 349 20.68 -1.72 16.09
N PRO A 350 20.60 -1.26 17.36
CA PRO A 350 19.85 -0.05 17.69
C PRO A 350 20.34 1.17 16.89
N GLY A 351 19.41 1.95 16.31
CA GLY A 351 19.72 3.11 15.49
C GLY A 351 19.79 2.85 13.98
N THR A 352 19.56 1.60 13.53
CA THR A 352 19.45 1.24 12.11
C THR A 352 18.03 0.93 11.65
N GLU A 353 17.00 1.28 12.43
CA GLU A 353 15.59 1.08 12.10
C GLU A 353 15.18 1.77 10.78
N TRP A 354 15.91 2.82 10.38
CA TRP A 354 15.71 3.50 9.10
C TRP A 354 15.90 2.57 7.88
N LYS A 355 16.62 1.45 8.02
CA LYS A 355 16.70 0.43 6.97
C LYS A 355 15.33 -0.18 6.64
N CYS A 356 14.37 -0.11 7.55
CA CYS A 356 13.00 -0.58 7.32
C CYS A 356 12.19 0.32 6.37
N ALA A 357 12.77 1.45 5.92
CA ALA A 357 12.25 2.22 4.80
C ALA A 357 12.65 1.64 3.43
N ASP A 358 13.71 0.83 3.37
CA ASP A 358 14.11 0.11 2.16
C ASP A 358 13.28 -1.17 2.04
N LEU A 359 12.35 -1.18 1.10
CA LEU A 359 11.48 -2.32 0.86
C LEU A 359 12.22 -3.53 0.28
N GLU A 360 13.36 -3.36 -0.37
CA GLU A 360 14.24 -4.45 -0.78
C GLU A 360 14.95 -5.03 0.45
N HIS A 361 15.44 -4.18 1.36
CA HIS A 361 16.02 -4.62 2.65
C HIS A 361 15.02 -5.41 3.48
N VAL A 362 13.79 -4.91 3.65
CA VAL A 362 12.71 -5.58 4.39
C VAL A 362 12.42 -6.95 3.79
N MET A 363 12.28 -7.05 2.46
CA MET A 363 11.94 -8.31 1.80
C MET A 363 13.01 -9.38 1.98
N GLU A 364 14.27 -8.99 1.91
CA GLU A 364 15.41 -9.90 1.97
C GLU A 364 15.84 -10.26 3.38
N ASN A 365 15.47 -9.46 4.38
CA ASN A 365 15.98 -9.64 5.73
C ASN A 365 14.91 -9.87 6.79
N HIS A 366 13.68 -9.39 6.59
CA HIS A 366 12.71 -9.24 7.69
C HIS A 366 11.35 -9.87 7.47
N ILE A 367 10.98 -10.21 6.24
CA ILE A 367 9.72 -10.92 6.00
C ILE A 367 9.88 -12.39 6.42
N THR A 368 9.23 -12.74 7.52
CA THR A 368 9.18 -14.10 8.07
C THR A 368 8.02 -14.92 7.49
N THR A 369 7.01 -14.27 6.91
CA THR A 369 5.92 -14.92 6.17
C THR A 369 6.46 -15.60 4.91
N PRO A 370 6.15 -16.89 4.64
CA PRO A 370 6.53 -17.53 3.39
C PRO A 370 6.00 -16.74 2.19
N TYR A 371 6.88 -16.37 1.26
CA TYR A 371 6.52 -15.53 0.13
C TYR A 371 7.00 -16.05 -1.22
N PHE A 372 6.30 -15.63 -2.28
CA PHE A 372 6.67 -15.82 -3.67
C PHE A 372 6.98 -14.48 -4.32
N VAL A 373 8.04 -14.41 -5.14
CA VAL A 373 8.40 -13.20 -5.88
C VAL A 373 8.27 -13.45 -7.37
N ARG A 374 7.57 -12.55 -8.05
CA ARG A 374 7.69 -12.39 -9.49
C ARG A 374 8.25 -11.01 -9.79
N ALA A 375 9.36 -10.98 -10.50
CA ALA A 375 9.97 -9.73 -10.96
C ALA A 375 10.53 -9.94 -12.37
N ASP A 376 10.19 -9.04 -13.28
CA ASP A 376 10.78 -9.08 -14.63
C ASP A 376 12.21 -8.53 -14.58
N LEU A 377 13.15 -9.28 -15.15
CA LEU A 377 14.56 -8.88 -15.22
C LEU A 377 14.77 -7.58 -15.99
N GLN A 378 13.80 -7.18 -16.80
CA GLN A 378 13.82 -5.92 -17.56
C GLN A 378 12.54 -5.10 -17.36
N ASP A 379 11.90 -5.22 -16.19
CA ASP A 379 10.73 -4.44 -15.78
C ASP A 379 10.84 -2.99 -16.26
N GLU A 380 9.96 -2.59 -17.18
CA GLU A 380 10.09 -1.33 -17.90
C GLU A 380 10.08 -0.10 -16.99
N LEU A 381 9.30 -0.11 -15.91
CA LEU A 381 9.17 1.04 -15.02
C LEU A 381 10.33 1.11 -14.05
N LYS A 382 10.64 0.00 -13.37
CA LYS A 382 11.74 -0.03 -12.40
C LYS A 382 13.10 0.17 -13.09
N ARG A 383 13.31 -0.44 -14.26
CA ARG A 383 14.53 -0.27 -15.06
C ARG A 383 14.69 1.17 -15.52
N ARG A 384 13.63 1.80 -16.03
CA ARG A 384 13.67 3.21 -16.44
C ARG A 384 14.00 4.11 -15.25
N ASN A 385 13.32 3.96 -14.12
CA ASN A 385 13.57 4.73 -12.90
C ASN A 385 15.02 4.55 -12.40
N PHE A 386 15.56 3.33 -12.49
CA PHE A 386 16.94 3.04 -12.11
C PHE A 386 17.97 3.81 -12.96
N VAL A 387 17.75 3.84 -14.28
CA VAL A 387 18.62 4.57 -15.22
C VAL A 387 18.46 6.08 -15.07
N GLU A 388 17.23 6.59 -14.99
CA GLU A 388 16.93 8.01 -14.82
C GLU A 388 17.43 8.56 -13.49
N ALA A 389 17.39 7.74 -12.43
CA ALA A 389 17.99 8.09 -11.14
C ALA A 389 19.52 8.15 -11.18
N GLY A 390 20.17 7.60 -12.22
CA GLY A 390 21.63 7.63 -12.37
C GLY A 390 22.37 6.50 -11.63
N PHE A 391 21.68 5.41 -11.27
CA PHE A 391 22.31 4.27 -10.61
C PHE A 391 23.12 3.36 -11.55
N GLY A 392 22.87 3.42 -12.86
CA GLY A 392 23.59 2.63 -13.85
C GLY A 392 22.84 2.52 -15.18
N THR A 393 23.21 1.52 -15.96
CA THR A 393 22.62 1.21 -17.27
C THR A 393 21.44 0.24 -17.14
N GLU A 394 20.68 0.07 -18.22
CA GLU A 394 19.67 -1.00 -18.34
C GLU A 394 20.27 -2.41 -18.13
N GLY A 395 21.54 -2.57 -18.53
CA GLY A 395 22.36 -3.76 -18.34
C GLY A 395 22.55 -4.07 -16.87
N ASP A 396 22.97 -3.06 -16.10
CA ASP A 396 23.25 -3.15 -14.67
C ASP A 396 21.98 -3.50 -13.88
N TYR A 397 20.84 -2.89 -14.24
CA TYR A 397 19.55 -3.23 -13.64
C TYR A 397 19.23 -4.72 -13.81
N GLY A 398 19.29 -5.23 -15.05
CA GLY A 398 18.90 -6.60 -15.34
C GLY A 398 19.83 -7.63 -14.71
N GLN A 399 21.13 -7.35 -14.68
CA GLN A 399 22.11 -8.21 -14.02
C GLN A 399 21.88 -8.24 -12.51
N ALA A 400 21.63 -7.09 -11.88
CA ALA A 400 21.38 -7.02 -10.45
C ALA A 400 20.05 -7.68 -10.05
N ALA A 401 18.98 -7.47 -10.82
CA ALA A 401 17.69 -8.15 -10.62
C ALA A 401 17.84 -9.68 -10.73
N TYR A 402 18.56 -10.16 -11.75
CA TYR A 402 18.87 -11.58 -11.91
C TYR A 402 19.64 -12.14 -10.71
N ASN A 403 20.74 -11.49 -10.33
CA ASN A 403 21.56 -11.90 -9.18
C ASN A 403 20.76 -11.95 -7.88
N GLY A 404 19.89 -10.96 -7.66
CA GLY A 404 18.98 -10.93 -6.52
C GLY A 404 18.04 -12.14 -6.52
N LEU A 405 17.33 -12.39 -7.63
CA LEU A 405 16.35 -13.46 -7.71
C LEU A 405 16.96 -14.87 -7.56
N ILE A 406 18.13 -15.12 -8.14
CA ILE A 406 18.80 -16.43 -8.01
C ILE A 406 19.35 -16.67 -6.60
N ASN A 407 19.55 -15.61 -5.82
CA ASN A 407 20.06 -15.71 -4.45
C ASN A 407 18.96 -15.85 -3.40
N LEU A 408 17.73 -15.37 -3.67
CA LEU A 408 16.58 -15.51 -2.75
C LEU A 408 16.33 -16.95 -2.25
N PRO A 409 16.57 -18.03 -3.00
CA PRO A 409 16.40 -19.38 -2.47
C PRO A 409 17.33 -19.72 -1.28
N ASN A 410 18.42 -18.95 -1.13
CA ASN A 410 19.34 -19.04 -0.01
C ASN A 410 18.99 -18.07 1.13
N LEU A 411 17.79 -17.46 1.16
CA LEU A 411 17.39 -16.41 2.10
C LEU A 411 17.85 -16.65 3.55
N ASN A 412 17.59 -17.85 4.08
CA ASN A 412 17.90 -18.21 5.46
C ASN A 412 19.41 -18.18 5.80
N SER A 413 20.31 -18.14 4.81
CA SER A 413 21.75 -18.06 5.05
C SER A 413 22.28 -16.64 5.22
N PHE A 414 21.53 -15.62 4.82
CA PHE A 414 22.00 -14.23 4.83
C PHE A 414 21.00 -13.23 5.43
N ALA A 415 19.71 -13.55 5.48
CA ALA A 415 18.71 -12.69 6.08
C ALA A 415 19.04 -12.41 7.55
N GLU A 416 18.79 -11.17 8.00
CA GLU A 416 18.95 -10.77 9.40
C GLU A 416 18.00 -11.58 10.31
N GLU A 417 16.78 -11.85 9.85
CA GLU A 417 15.89 -12.85 10.42
C GLU A 417 16.29 -14.28 10.04
N GLY A 418 15.90 -15.24 10.87
CA GLY A 418 16.04 -16.66 10.57
C GLY A 418 17.10 -17.38 11.40
N SER A 419 17.38 -18.63 11.03
CA SER A 419 18.14 -19.51 11.91
C SER A 419 19.65 -19.28 11.89
N VAL A 420 20.20 -18.71 10.80
CA VAL A 420 21.66 -18.59 10.63
C VAL A 420 22.20 -17.31 11.27
N MET A 421 21.58 -16.15 10.98
CA MET A 421 22.09 -14.87 11.46
C MET A 421 21.60 -14.51 12.87
N SER A 422 20.36 -14.88 13.23
CA SER A 422 19.74 -14.52 14.52
C SER A 422 19.33 -15.72 15.38
N GLY A 423 19.57 -16.96 14.92
CA GLY A 423 19.25 -18.18 15.69
C GLY A 423 17.74 -18.44 15.84
N GLY A 424 16.90 -17.78 15.06
CA GLY A 424 15.45 -17.96 15.03
C GLY A 424 15.01 -19.23 14.30
N ALA A 425 13.71 -19.31 14.00
CA ALA A 425 13.19 -20.38 13.15
C ALA A 425 13.72 -20.24 11.71
N PRO A 426 14.05 -21.34 11.00
CA PRO A 426 14.48 -21.24 9.61
C PRO A 426 13.42 -20.56 8.74
N LEU A 427 13.83 -19.59 7.93
CA LEU A 427 12.97 -18.96 6.94
C LEU A 427 12.61 -19.95 5.84
N VAL A 428 11.35 -19.95 5.42
CA VAL A 428 10.89 -20.78 4.30
C VAL A 428 11.49 -20.26 3.00
N THR A 429 12.07 -21.16 2.21
CA THR A 429 12.62 -20.84 0.88
C THR A 429 11.57 -20.15 0.01
N PRO A 430 11.83 -18.90 -0.46
CA PRO A 430 10.93 -18.21 -1.36
C PRO A 430 10.76 -18.92 -2.70
N GLY A 431 9.56 -18.85 -3.26
CA GLY A 431 9.35 -19.19 -4.66
C GLY A 431 9.72 -17.99 -5.55
N THR A 432 10.31 -18.23 -6.72
CA THR A 432 10.75 -17.15 -7.61
C THR A 432 10.40 -17.42 -9.07
N PHE A 433 9.84 -16.40 -9.73
CA PHE A 433 9.66 -16.41 -11.18
C PHE A 433 10.22 -15.12 -11.79
N GLY A 434 11.29 -15.27 -12.58
CA GLY A 434 12.00 -14.14 -13.18
C GLY A 434 12.05 -14.21 -14.69
N PRO A 435 11.01 -13.78 -15.43
CA PRO A 435 11.07 -13.67 -16.88
C PRO A 435 11.87 -12.42 -17.29
N GLN A 436 12.23 -12.32 -18.56
CA GLN A 436 12.85 -11.13 -19.15
C GLN A 436 11.97 -10.61 -20.28
N CYS A 437 10.74 -10.16 -19.99
CA CYS A 437 9.76 -9.75 -21.00
C CYS A 437 9.33 -8.30 -20.87
N THR A 438 10.04 -7.50 -20.07
CA THR A 438 9.80 -6.07 -19.86
C THR A 438 8.47 -5.71 -19.19
N HIS A 439 7.71 -6.70 -18.74
CA HIS A 439 6.41 -6.45 -18.11
C HIS A 439 6.59 -5.94 -16.68
N HIS A 440 6.04 -4.75 -16.39
CA HIS A 440 5.95 -4.30 -15.01
C HIS A 440 5.02 -5.22 -14.20
N VAL A 441 3.73 -5.28 -14.53
CA VAL A 441 2.75 -6.09 -13.80
C VAL A 441 2.65 -7.51 -14.37
N GLY A 442 2.78 -8.52 -13.51
CA GLY A 442 2.68 -9.92 -13.90
C GLY A 442 1.42 -10.62 -13.42
N LEU A 443 1.10 -10.48 -12.13
CA LEU A 443 0.13 -11.31 -11.43
C LEU A 443 -1.31 -11.07 -11.89
N THR A 444 -1.64 -9.84 -12.25
CA THR A 444 -2.99 -9.41 -12.66
C THR A 444 -3.10 -9.18 -14.17
N ASN A 445 -2.20 -9.78 -14.95
CA ASN A 445 -2.18 -9.68 -16.41
C ASN A 445 -2.22 -11.10 -17.03
N ASN A 446 -3.18 -11.38 -17.91
CA ASN A 446 -3.33 -12.72 -18.51
C ASN A 446 -2.10 -13.18 -19.29
N GLN A 447 -1.48 -12.27 -20.05
CA GLN A 447 -0.31 -12.58 -20.86
C GLN A 447 0.88 -12.93 -19.97
N ALA A 448 1.20 -12.05 -19.01
CA ALA A 448 2.33 -12.24 -18.12
C ALA A 448 2.14 -13.43 -17.15
N PHE A 449 0.91 -13.69 -16.70
CA PHE A 449 0.63 -14.75 -15.73
C PHE A 449 0.59 -16.15 -16.35
N PHE A 450 -0.02 -16.32 -17.53
CA PHE A 450 -0.25 -17.64 -18.14
C PHE A 450 0.63 -17.94 -19.37
N ASN A 451 1.01 -16.91 -20.13
CA ASN A 451 1.55 -17.07 -21.48
C ASN A 451 3.04 -16.75 -21.57
N VAL A 452 3.58 -15.86 -20.73
CA VAL A 452 5.03 -15.71 -20.57
C VAL A 452 5.60 -16.98 -19.96
N ARG A 453 6.58 -17.58 -20.64
CA ARG A 453 7.19 -18.85 -20.28
C ARG A 453 8.70 -18.74 -20.13
N VAL A 454 9.25 -19.45 -19.16
CA VAL A 454 10.69 -19.61 -18.96
C VAL A 454 11.02 -21.10 -18.92
N SER A 455 12.08 -21.50 -19.62
CA SER A 455 12.53 -22.90 -19.67
C SER A 455 13.30 -23.28 -18.41
N SER A 456 12.96 -24.40 -17.80
CA SER A 456 13.73 -25.05 -16.74
C SER A 456 13.73 -26.56 -16.98
N GLY A 457 14.92 -27.15 -17.09
CA GLY A 457 15.07 -28.58 -17.40
C GLY A 457 14.43 -28.99 -18.75
N GLY A 458 14.34 -28.08 -19.72
CA GLY A 458 13.70 -28.33 -21.02
C GLY A 458 12.17 -28.21 -21.02
N VAL A 459 11.55 -27.84 -19.90
CA VAL A 459 10.10 -27.63 -19.77
C VAL A 459 9.80 -26.15 -19.57
N LEU A 460 8.74 -25.65 -20.23
CA LEU A 460 8.33 -24.25 -20.19
C LEU A 460 7.32 -23.98 -19.08
N TYR A 461 7.71 -23.19 -18.08
CA TYR A 461 6.85 -22.81 -16.95
C TYR A 461 6.40 -21.36 -17.06
N SER A 462 5.13 -21.11 -16.76
CA SER A 462 4.57 -19.76 -16.58
C SER A 462 4.68 -19.30 -15.12
N ALA A 463 4.41 -18.01 -14.87
CA ALA A 463 4.33 -17.50 -13.50
C ALA A 463 3.28 -18.26 -12.68
N HIS A 464 2.15 -18.59 -13.31
CA HIS A 464 1.10 -19.41 -12.69
C HIS A 464 1.59 -20.81 -12.30
N ASP A 465 2.26 -21.52 -13.21
CA ASP A 465 2.76 -22.89 -12.95
C ASP A 465 3.71 -22.91 -11.75
N VAL A 466 4.69 -21.99 -11.72
CA VAL A 466 5.70 -21.94 -10.65
C VAL A 466 5.09 -21.48 -9.33
N LEU A 467 4.16 -20.52 -9.35
CA LEU A 467 3.43 -20.11 -8.16
C LEU A 467 2.61 -21.27 -7.58
N TRP A 468 1.92 -22.04 -8.42
CA TRP A 468 1.13 -23.19 -7.98
C TRP A 468 2.01 -24.33 -7.45
N ASN A 469 3.14 -24.58 -8.11
CA ASN A 469 4.13 -25.55 -7.63
C ASN A 469 4.65 -25.17 -6.25
N TRP A 470 5.10 -23.91 -6.08
CA TRP A 470 5.53 -23.42 -4.78
C TRP A 470 4.42 -23.51 -3.73
N TRP A 471 3.21 -23.09 -4.08
CA TRP A 471 2.05 -23.17 -3.20
C TRP A 471 1.82 -24.60 -2.67
N THR A 472 1.87 -25.59 -3.56
CA THR A 472 1.58 -27.00 -3.26
C THR A 472 2.80 -27.82 -2.82
N GLY A 473 4.00 -27.24 -2.86
CA GLY A 473 5.25 -27.94 -2.54
C GLY A 473 5.83 -28.79 -3.68
N GLN A 474 5.30 -28.66 -4.90
CA GLN A 474 5.83 -29.33 -6.11
C GLN A 474 7.04 -28.58 -6.68
N GLN A 475 7.81 -29.22 -7.57
CA GLN A 475 8.97 -28.63 -8.25
C GLN A 475 8.67 -28.38 -9.74
N PRO A 476 9.30 -27.36 -10.38
CA PRO A 476 10.20 -26.37 -9.78
C PRO A 476 9.43 -25.28 -9.03
N GLN A 477 10.02 -24.77 -7.94
CA GLN A 477 9.51 -23.62 -7.18
C GLN A 477 10.23 -22.30 -7.54
N GLN A 478 11.33 -22.42 -8.29
CA GLN A 478 12.15 -21.32 -8.75
C GLN A 478 12.44 -21.50 -10.23
N VAL A 479 12.09 -20.52 -11.05
CA VAL A 479 12.39 -20.49 -12.48
C VAL A 479 12.72 -19.06 -12.88
N ILE A 480 13.97 -18.84 -13.27
CA ILE A 480 14.49 -17.51 -13.62
C ILE A 480 15.16 -17.62 -14.98
N TYR A 481 14.87 -16.70 -15.88
CA TYR A 481 15.50 -16.62 -17.18
C TYR A 481 16.98 -16.26 -17.00
N PRO A 482 17.94 -16.97 -17.63
CA PRO A 482 19.34 -16.58 -17.57
C PRO A 482 19.51 -15.23 -18.27
N TYR A 483 19.88 -14.18 -17.53
CA TYR A 483 19.98 -12.85 -18.10
C TYR A 483 21.02 -12.79 -19.23
N THR A 484 20.63 -12.31 -20.42
CA THR A 484 21.49 -12.27 -21.61
C THR A 484 21.84 -10.84 -22.08
N GLY A 485 21.45 -9.82 -21.33
CA GLY A 485 21.62 -8.40 -21.69
C GLY A 485 20.29 -7.66 -21.83
N PRO A 486 20.32 -6.35 -22.14
CA PRO A 486 19.11 -5.52 -22.16
C PRO A 486 18.06 -5.93 -23.19
N GLY A 487 16.80 -5.61 -22.90
CA GLY A 487 15.65 -5.87 -23.79
C GLY A 487 14.91 -7.19 -23.50
N PRO A 488 13.82 -7.49 -24.22
CA PRO A 488 13.06 -8.71 -24.01
C PRO A 488 13.82 -9.94 -24.53
N ALA A 489 13.66 -11.07 -23.84
CA ALA A 489 14.12 -12.36 -24.31
C ALA A 489 13.41 -12.74 -25.63
N PRO A 490 14.06 -13.48 -26.54
CA PRO A 490 13.44 -13.89 -27.81
C PRO A 490 12.17 -14.74 -27.66
N THR A 491 11.98 -15.37 -26.50
CA THR A 491 10.83 -16.21 -26.17
C THR A 491 9.65 -15.42 -25.60
N CYS A 492 9.79 -14.10 -25.45
CA CYS A 492 8.71 -13.26 -24.96
C CYS A 492 7.65 -13.08 -26.04
N PRO A 493 6.38 -13.35 -25.71
CA PRO A 493 5.27 -13.37 -26.65
C PRO A 493 4.72 -11.98 -26.99
#